data_AF-A0A1G9XGJ5-F1
#
_entry.id   AF-A0A1G9XGJ5-F1
#
_cell.length_a   1.000
_cell.length_b   1.000
_cell.length_c   1.000
_cell.angle_alpha   90.00
_cell.angle_beta   90.00
_cell.angle_gamma   90.00
#
_symmetry.space_group_name_H-M   'P 1'
#
loop_
_entity.id
_entity.type
_entity.pdbx_description
1 polymer ?
#
loop_
_entity_poly.entity_id
_entity_poly.type
_entity_poly.pdbx_seq_one_letter_code
_entity_poly.pdbx_strand_id
1 'polypeptide(L)'
;MIRPLFLLCTLLVFLVACSREEPAPPAPKEEPSAVKAPEARPTPSGPIVTNNPQDLAEMGARYYHRACAQCHNDGEGGAPRLGDVPAWQPRLDKGMHKLVENAIQGYQGESGLMPARGGNPQLRAEAVSLAVRFMVEMAQPDEDDMEDLEEDGWDENSEEE
;
A
#
# COMPACT_ATOMS: atom_id res chain seq x y z
N MET A 1 16.70 58.92 31.84
CA MET A 1 17.26 60.11 31.17
C MET A 1 16.74 60.08 29.72
N ILE A 2 15.58 60.69 29.50
CA ILE A 2 15.42 61.97 28.76
C ILE A 2 15.58 61.76 27.25
N ARG A 3 14.43 61.56 26.59
CA ARG A 3 14.20 62.04 25.21
C ARG A 3 14.07 63.57 25.29
N PRO A 4 14.48 64.32 24.27
CA PRO A 4 13.47 65.16 23.62
C PRO A 4 13.73 65.32 22.11
N LEU A 5 12.64 65.43 21.36
CA LEU A 5 12.30 66.63 20.57
C LEU A 5 13.00 66.69 19.21
N PHE A 6 12.32 66.90 18.09
CA PHE A 6 10.89 67.05 17.83
C PHE A 6 10.81 67.31 16.32
N LEU A 7 9.69 66.91 15.73
CA LEU A 7 8.93 67.84 14.91
C LEU A 7 9.59 68.25 13.58
N LEU A 8 9.38 67.40 12.57
CA LEU A 8 8.74 67.88 11.36
C LEU A 8 7.41 67.14 11.20
N CYS A 9 6.39 67.66 11.88
CA CYS A 9 5.01 67.23 11.82
C CYS A 9 4.21 68.41 11.28
N THR A 10 3.83 68.37 10.00
CA THR A 10 2.80 69.17 9.34
C THR A 10 2.57 68.47 8.00
N LEU A 11 1.39 68.08 7.53
CA LEU A 11 0.02 68.45 7.87
C LEU A 11 -0.85 67.46 7.05
N LEU A 12 -1.53 66.52 7.70
CA LEU A 12 -3.00 66.44 7.74
C LEU A 12 -3.75 66.62 6.39
N VAL A 13 -4.30 65.48 5.93
CA VAL A 13 -5.73 65.29 5.61
C VAL A 13 -6.28 66.04 4.40
N PHE A 14 -6.81 65.30 3.42
CA PHE A 14 -8.21 65.41 2.97
C PHE A 14 -8.59 64.24 2.02
N LEU A 15 -9.63 63.49 2.43
CA LEU A 15 -10.77 62.96 1.65
C LEU A 15 -10.54 61.76 0.73
N VAL A 16 -11.06 60.56 1.08
CA VAL A 16 -12.48 60.13 1.05
C VAL A 16 -12.93 59.70 -0.35
N ALA A 17 -13.55 58.50 -0.37
CA ALA A 17 -14.31 57.84 -1.45
C ALA A 17 -13.44 57.12 -2.51
N CYS A 18 -13.52 55.80 -2.74
CA CYS A 18 -14.66 54.89 -2.57
C CYS A 18 -14.24 53.56 -1.93
N SER A 19 -14.82 53.28 -0.76
CA SER A 19 -15.28 51.92 -0.47
C SER A 19 -16.37 51.61 -1.50
N ARG A 20 -16.04 50.75 -2.46
CA ARG A 20 -17.01 49.88 -3.10
C ARG A 20 -16.46 48.47 -2.90
N GLU A 21 -16.87 47.91 -1.77
CA GLU A 21 -16.91 46.46 -1.60
C GLU A 21 -17.85 45.94 -2.69
N GLU A 22 -17.27 45.52 -3.80
CA GLU A 22 -17.98 44.78 -4.84
C GLU A 22 -17.91 43.30 -4.42
N PRO A 23 -19.06 42.64 -4.18
CA PRO A 23 -19.07 41.24 -3.82
C PRO A 23 -18.39 40.44 -4.93
N ALA A 24 -17.48 39.55 -4.55
CA ALA A 24 -16.92 38.58 -5.45
C ALA A 24 -18.07 37.93 -6.26
N PRO A 25 -17.97 37.85 -7.59
CA PRO A 25 -18.99 37.18 -8.38
C PRO A 25 -19.18 35.76 -7.84
N PRO A 26 -20.43 35.23 -7.81
CA PRO A 26 -20.63 33.85 -7.45
C PRO A 26 -19.76 33.02 -8.40
N ALA A 27 -18.84 32.24 -7.82
CA ALA A 27 -18.10 31.24 -8.55
C ALA A 27 -19.09 30.47 -9.44
N PRO A 28 -18.83 30.33 -10.74
CA PRO A 28 -19.75 29.64 -11.63
C PRO A 28 -20.02 28.24 -11.08
N LYS A 29 -21.28 28.01 -10.72
CA LYS A 29 -21.84 26.67 -10.52
C LYS A 29 -21.94 26.00 -11.88
N GLU A 30 -21.24 24.87 -11.98
CA GLU A 30 -21.50 23.71 -12.85
C GLU A 30 -21.34 23.96 -14.37
N GLU A 31 -20.72 23.09 -15.16
CA GLU A 31 -20.86 21.63 -15.17
C GLU A 31 -19.55 20.88 -15.46
N PRO A 32 -19.49 19.57 -15.11
CA PRO A 32 -18.29 18.76 -15.23
C PRO A 32 -18.00 18.53 -16.71
N SER A 33 -16.99 19.23 -17.21
CA SER A 33 -16.34 18.89 -18.46
C SER A 33 -15.89 17.44 -18.35
N ALA A 34 -16.48 16.57 -19.17
CA ALA A 34 -16.28 15.14 -19.19
C ALA A 34 -14.79 14.79 -19.22
N VAL A 35 -14.21 14.59 -18.04
CA VAL A 35 -12.98 13.84 -17.86
C VAL A 35 -13.39 12.41 -18.10
N LYS A 36 -12.87 11.80 -19.17
CA LYS A 36 -12.88 10.34 -19.32
C LYS A 36 -12.40 9.78 -17.98
N ALA A 37 -13.28 9.12 -17.24
CA ALA A 37 -13.01 8.67 -15.88
C ALA A 37 -11.65 7.94 -15.85
N PRO A 38 -10.66 8.37 -15.06
CA PRO A 38 -9.49 7.54 -14.84
C PRO A 38 -9.99 6.23 -14.22
N GLU A 39 -9.58 5.09 -14.77
CA GLU A 39 -9.95 3.77 -14.27
C GLU A 39 -9.91 3.76 -12.75
N ALA A 40 -11.08 3.49 -12.16
CA ALA A 40 -11.30 3.62 -10.74
C ALA A 40 -10.28 2.75 -9.99
N ARG A 41 -9.42 3.39 -9.20
CA ARG A 41 -8.53 2.67 -8.30
C ARG A 41 -9.36 1.65 -7.51
N PRO A 42 -8.90 0.39 -7.38
CA PRO A 42 -9.64 -0.63 -6.65
C PRO A 42 -9.87 -0.15 -5.23
N THR A 43 -11.14 -0.03 -4.85
CA THR A 43 -11.49 0.29 -3.46
C THR A 43 -11.57 -1.03 -2.69
N PRO A 44 -11.15 -1.06 -1.40
CA PRO A 44 -11.22 -2.27 -0.56
C PRO A 44 -12.58 -2.95 -0.52
N SER A 45 -13.65 -2.18 -0.77
CA SER A 45 -15.04 -2.61 -0.68
C SER A 45 -15.74 -2.74 -2.05
N GLY A 46 -15.08 -2.31 -3.14
CA GLY A 46 -15.63 -2.36 -4.49
C GLY A 46 -15.48 -3.75 -5.13
N PRO A 47 -16.30 -4.07 -6.15
CA PRO A 47 -16.14 -5.30 -6.91
C PRO A 47 -14.85 -5.28 -7.74
N ILE A 48 -14.21 -6.43 -7.86
CA ILE A 48 -13.13 -6.66 -8.83
C ILE A 48 -13.78 -6.92 -10.19
N VAL A 49 -13.51 -6.09 -11.19
CA VAL A 49 -14.19 -6.09 -12.50
C VAL A 49 -13.29 -6.45 -13.68
N THR A 50 -12.12 -7.02 -13.40
CA THR A 50 -11.13 -7.47 -14.41
C THR A 50 -10.70 -8.90 -14.10
N ASN A 51 -10.35 -9.62 -15.14
CA ASN A 51 -9.72 -10.95 -15.09
C ASN A 51 -8.31 -10.94 -15.70
N ASN A 52 -7.80 -9.77 -16.11
CA ASN A 52 -6.46 -9.63 -16.65
C ASN A 52 -5.42 -9.95 -15.56
N PRO A 53 -4.45 -10.86 -15.80
CA PRO A 53 -3.49 -11.27 -14.78
C PRO A 53 -2.64 -10.13 -14.21
N GLN A 54 -2.20 -9.20 -15.06
CA GLN A 54 -1.38 -8.06 -14.66
C GLN A 54 -2.17 -7.10 -13.78
N ASP A 55 -3.41 -6.76 -14.17
CA ASP A 55 -4.28 -5.92 -13.35
C ASP A 55 -4.53 -6.56 -11.96
N LEU A 56 -4.76 -7.88 -11.93
CA LEU A 56 -4.97 -8.63 -10.69
C LEU A 56 -3.72 -8.58 -9.79
N ALA A 57 -2.52 -8.75 -10.37
CA ALA A 57 -1.25 -8.67 -9.64
C ALA A 57 -1.03 -7.26 -9.04
N GLU A 58 -1.24 -6.21 -9.84
CA GLU A 58 -1.14 -4.85 -9.35
C GLU A 58 -2.17 -4.53 -8.26
N MET A 59 -3.39 -5.09 -8.36
CA MET A 59 -4.40 -4.98 -7.31
C MET A 59 -3.94 -5.67 -6.03
N GLY A 60 -3.34 -6.86 -6.13
CA GLY A 60 -2.74 -7.56 -5.00
C GLY A 60 -1.71 -6.70 -4.27
N ALA A 61 -0.77 -6.13 -5.01
CA ALA A 61 0.22 -5.20 -4.47
C ALA A 61 -0.43 -3.99 -3.78
N ARG A 62 -1.44 -3.37 -4.41
CA ARG A 62 -2.17 -2.23 -3.83
C ARG A 62 -2.90 -2.59 -2.53
N TYR A 63 -3.54 -3.76 -2.45
CA TYR A 63 -4.20 -4.21 -1.23
C TYR A 63 -3.19 -4.57 -0.13
N TYR A 64 -2.08 -5.20 -0.50
CA TYR A 64 -0.96 -5.44 0.40
C TYR A 64 -0.47 -4.16 1.07
N HIS A 65 -0.12 -3.14 0.26
CA HIS A 65 0.38 -1.86 0.80
C HIS A 65 -0.63 -1.14 1.69
N ARG A 66 -1.93 -1.32 1.44
CA ARG A 66 -2.99 -0.66 2.20
C ARG A 66 -3.28 -1.32 3.55
N ALA A 67 -3.16 -2.65 3.65
CA ALA A 67 -3.70 -3.39 4.81
C ALA A 67 -2.71 -4.39 5.43
N CYS A 68 -1.69 -4.84 4.71
CA CYS A 68 -0.82 -5.94 5.13
C CYS A 68 0.60 -5.45 5.47
N ALA A 69 1.07 -4.44 4.74
CA ALA A 69 2.45 -3.98 4.79
C ALA A 69 2.92 -3.52 6.17
N GLN A 70 2.02 -2.97 7.01
CA GLN A 70 2.37 -2.54 8.36
C GLN A 70 3.07 -3.65 9.14
N CYS A 71 2.54 -4.87 9.09
CA CYS A 71 3.18 -5.99 9.79
C CYS A 71 4.15 -6.75 8.90
N HIS A 72 3.83 -6.93 7.61
CA HIS A 72 4.55 -7.86 6.75
C HIS A 72 5.77 -7.26 6.03
N ASN A 73 5.98 -5.93 6.04
CA ASN A 73 7.23 -5.38 5.49
C ASN A 73 8.43 -5.78 6.34
N ASP A 74 8.36 -5.45 7.63
CA ASP A 74 9.48 -5.60 8.57
C ASP A 74 9.28 -6.72 9.59
N GLY A 75 8.15 -7.43 9.52
CA GLY A 75 7.85 -8.58 10.36
C GLY A 75 7.35 -8.19 11.76
N GLU A 76 6.67 -7.04 11.88
CA GLU A 76 6.13 -6.57 13.15
C GLU A 76 5.22 -7.62 13.78
N GLY A 77 5.34 -7.80 15.10
CA GLY A 77 4.54 -8.78 15.84
C GLY A 77 4.80 -10.24 15.42
N GLY A 78 5.94 -10.53 14.79
CA GLY A 78 6.31 -11.87 14.31
C GLY A 78 5.64 -12.26 12.99
N ALA A 79 5.14 -11.30 12.22
CA ALA A 79 4.63 -11.54 10.89
C ALA A 79 5.75 -12.02 9.94
N PRO A 80 5.47 -12.96 9.02
CA PRO A 80 6.44 -13.34 7.99
C PRO A 80 6.71 -12.13 7.08
N ARG A 81 7.99 -11.79 6.91
CA ARG A 81 8.43 -10.67 6.09
C ARG A 81 8.19 -10.97 4.61
N LEU A 82 7.77 -9.96 3.84
CA LEU A 82 7.63 -10.08 2.39
C LEU A 82 8.99 -10.46 1.77
N GLY A 83 9.00 -11.49 0.92
CA GLY A 83 10.21 -11.97 0.25
C GLY A 83 11.18 -12.79 1.09
N ASP A 84 10.86 -13.08 2.35
CA ASP A 84 11.66 -14.00 3.17
C ASP A 84 11.34 -15.46 2.79
N VAL A 85 12.00 -15.95 1.74
CA VAL A 85 11.78 -17.30 1.20
C VAL A 85 11.83 -18.38 2.30
N PRO A 86 12.84 -18.41 3.21
CA PRO A 86 12.86 -19.37 4.31
C PRO A 86 11.65 -19.29 5.24
N ALA A 87 11.17 -18.08 5.59
CA ALA A 87 9.99 -17.92 6.43
C ALA A 87 8.69 -18.34 5.72
N TRP A 88 8.63 -18.22 4.39
CA TRP A 88 7.46 -18.53 3.59
C TRP A 88 7.35 -20.00 3.19
N GLN A 89 8.46 -20.73 3.01
CA GLN A 89 8.44 -22.15 2.62
C GLN A 89 7.45 -23.01 3.44
N PRO A 90 7.52 -23.07 4.80
CA PRO A 90 6.58 -23.88 5.59
C PRO A 90 5.12 -23.39 5.56
N ARG A 91 4.87 -22.18 5.04
CA ARG A 91 3.53 -21.63 4.82
C ARG A 91 3.01 -22.07 3.45
N LEU A 92 3.87 -22.04 2.44
CA LEU A 92 3.57 -22.51 1.08
C LEU A 92 3.21 -24.00 1.07
N ASP A 93 3.86 -24.81 1.91
CA ASP A 93 3.54 -26.24 2.08
C ASP A 93 2.09 -26.51 2.54
N LYS A 94 1.44 -25.52 3.18
CA LYS A 94 0.02 -25.61 3.59
C LYS A 94 -0.95 -25.32 2.45
N GLY A 95 -0.45 -24.76 1.35
CA GLY A 95 -1.20 -24.41 0.14
C GLY A 95 -1.95 -23.08 0.22
N MET A 96 -2.17 -22.49 -0.96
CA MET A 96 -2.79 -21.17 -1.13
C MET A 96 -4.17 -21.04 -0.48
N HIS A 97 -5.01 -22.08 -0.55
CA HIS A 97 -6.34 -22.04 0.04
C HIS A 97 -6.28 -21.79 1.55
N LYS A 98 -5.36 -22.45 2.26
CA LYS A 98 -5.23 -22.32 3.70
C LYS A 98 -4.69 -20.95 4.10
N LEU A 99 -3.74 -20.41 3.33
CA LEU A 99 -3.19 -19.07 3.56
C LEU A 99 -4.26 -18.00 3.41
N VAL A 100 -5.07 -18.07 2.35
CA VAL A 100 -6.18 -17.15 2.12
C VAL A 100 -7.24 -17.28 3.22
N GLU A 101 -7.62 -18.51 3.59
CA GLU A 101 -8.59 -18.75 4.67
C GLU A 101 -8.14 -18.09 5.98
N ASN A 102 -6.90 -18.36 6.40
CA ASN A 102 -6.30 -17.78 7.59
C ASN A 102 -6.25 -16.25 7.52
N ALA A 103 -5.93 -15.67 6.38
CA ALA A 103 -5.90 -14.21 6.21
C ALA A 103 -7.30 -13.58 6.30
N ILE A 104 -8.33 -14.26 5.80
CA ILE A 104 -9.72 -13.79 5.87
C ILE A 104 -10.28 -13.91 7.28
N GLN A 105 -10.09 -15.06 7.93
CA GLN A 105 -10.68 -15.38 9.23
C GLN A 105 -9.86 -14.84 10.41
N GLY A 106 -8.59 -14.53 10.17
CA GLY A 106 -7.60 -14.31 11.21
C GLY A 106 -6.97 -15.64 11.63
N TYR A 107 -5.75 -15.56 12.16
CA TYR A 107 -4.97 -16.73 12.52
C TYR A 107 -4.10 -16.43 13.74
N GLN A 108 -4.20 -17.28 14.75
CA GLN A 108 -3.26 -17.31 15.86
C GLN A 108 -2.24 -18.42 15.59
N GLY A 109 -1.00 -18.03 15.32
CA GLY A 109 0.12 -18.94 15.16
C GLY A 109 1.09 -18.87 16.32
N GLU A 110 2.18 -19.62 16.19
CA GLU A 110 3.30 -19.62 17.13
C GLU A 110 4.05 -18.28 17.11
N SER A 111 4.20 -17.68 15.92
CA SER A 111 4.94 -16.43 15.73
C SER A 111 4.14 -15.19 16.13
N GLY A 112 2.81 -15.27 16.22
CA GLY A 112 1.98 -14.11 16.52
C GLY A 112 0.52 -14.25 16.08
N LEU A 113 -0.21 -13.15 16.20
CA LEU A 113 -1.60 -13.01 15.79
C LEU A 113 -1.67 -12.28 14.45
N MET A 114 -2.31 -12.91 13.46
CA MET A 114 -2.77 -12.27 12.23
C MET A 114 -4.24 -11.90 12.39
N PRO A 115 -4.61 -10.60 12.46
CA PRO A 115 -6.00 -10.20 12.55
C PRO A 115 -6.80 -10.56 11.29
N ALA A 116 -8.10 -10.82 11.46
CA ALA A 116 -9.00 -11.08 10.34
C ALA A 116 -8.95 -9.96 9.30
N ARG A 117 -8.80 -10.32 8.01
CA ARG A 117 -8.69 -9.39 6.87
C ARG A 117 -7.57 -8.35 7.04
N GLY A 118 -6.47 -8.72 7.69
CA GLY A 118 -5.36 -7.80 7.96
C GLY A 118 -5.76 -6.64 8.89
N GLY A 119 -6.79 -6.84 9.73
CA GLY A 119 -7.30 -5.81 10.63
C GLY A 119 -8.21 -4.77 9.94
N ASN A 120 -8.48 -4.93 8.64
CA ASN A 120 -9.38 -4.06 7.90
C ASN A 120 -10.71 -4.78 7.60
N PRO A 121 -11.77 -4.55 8.40
CA PRO A 121 -13.06 -5.23 8.20
C PRO A 121 -13.76 -4.85 6.89
N GLN A 122 -13.35 -3.75 6.25
CA GLN A 122 -13.92 -3.29 4.97
C GLN A 122 -13.27 -3.96 3.75
N LEU A 123 -12.17 -4.70 3.95
CA LEU A 123 -11.48 -5.41 2.88
C LEU A 123 -12.25 -6.66 2.51
N ARG A 124 -12.67 -6.77 1.26
CA ARG A 124 -13.38 -7.95 0.76
C ARG A 124 -12.49 -9.19 0.73
N ALA A 125 -13.10 -10.37 0.80
CA ALA A 125 -12.39 -11.64 0.69
C ALA A 125 -11.54 -11.73 -0.60
N GLU A 126 -12.07 -11.26 -1.74
CA GLU A 126 -11.35 -11.29 -3.01
C GLU A 126 -10.10 -10.40 -2.97
N ALA A 127 -10.19 -9.24 -2.31
CA ALA A 127 -9.07 -8.32 -2.13
C ALA A 127 -7.98 -8.92 -1.21
N VAL A 128 -8.39 -9.62 -0.15
CA VAL A 128 -7.46 -10.39 0.71
C VAL A 128 -6.76 -11.47 -0.11
N SER A 129 -7.48 -12.23 -0.92
CA SER A 129 -6.89 -13.28 -1.76
C SER A 129 -5.84 -12.73 -2.72
N LEU A 130 -6.10 -11.58 -3.34
CA LEU A 130 -5.13 -10.93 -4.24
C LEU A 130 -3.89 -10.45 -3.47
N ALA A 131 -4.05 -9.89 -2.27
CA ALA A 131 -2.93 -9.48 -1.43
C ALA A 131 -2.07 -10.69 -0.99
N VAL A 132 -2.70 -11.79 -0.57
CA VAL A 132 -1.98 -13.02 -0.21
C VAL A 132 -1.23 -13.61 -1.40
N ARG A 133 -1.85 -13.62 -2.59
CA ARG A 133 -1.20 -14.06 -3.82
C ARG A 133 0.05 -13.22 -4.11
N PHE A 134 -0.05 -11.90 -4.04
CA PHE A 134 1.09 -11.01 -4.20
C PHE A 134 2.21 -11.35 -3.21
N MET A 135 1.89 -11.56 -1.94
CA MET A 135 2.90 -11.89 -0.93
C MET A 135 3.62 -13.23 -1.19
N VAL A 136 2.88 -14.22 -1.69
CA VAL A 136 3.42 -15.53 -2.07
C VAL A 136 4.31 -15.43 -3.29
N GLU A 137 3.91 -14.66 -4.29
CA GLU A 137 4.69 -14.42 -5.51
C GLU A 137 6.02 -13.74 -5.18
N MET A 138 6.02 -12.77 -4.26
CA MET A 138 7.26 -12.12 -3.81
C MET A 138 8.17 -13.03 -2.98
N ALA A 139 7.70 -14.20 -2.53
CA ALA A 139 8.43 -15.11 -1.64
C ALA A 139 8.79 -16.45 -2.31
N GLN A 140 8.68 -16.52 -3.65
CA GLN A 140 9.26 -17.62 -4.41
C GLN A 140 10.77 -17.37 -4.58
N PRO A 141 11.60 -18.43 -4.67
CA PRO A 141 12.97 -18.29 -5.13
C PRO A 141 12.99 -17.78 -6.58
N ASP A 142 13.97 -16.95 -6.92
CA ASP A 142 14.20 -16.55 -8.30
C ASP A 142 14.62 -17.79 -9.13
N GLU A 143 14.21 -17.88 -10.40
CA GLU A 143 14.51 -19.06 -11.25
C GLU A 143 16.02 -19.29 -11.38
N ASP A 144 16.82 -18.21 -11.35
CA ASP A 144 18.28 -18.24 -11.42
C ASP A 144 18.90 -18.85 -10.14
N ASP A 145 18.28 -18.66 -8.96
CA ASP A 145 18.78 -19.24 -7.69
C ASP A 145 18.53 -20.77 -7.61
N MET A 146 17.66 -21.31 -8.46
CA MET A 146 17.35 -22.75 -8.48
C MET A 146 18.38 -23.54 -9.30
N GLU A 147 19.02 -22.92 -10.30
CA GLU A 147 20.05 -23.55 -11.14
C GLU A 147 21.34 -23.79 -10.34
N ASP A 148 21.74 -22.85 -9.47
CA ASP A 148 22.92 -22.96 -8.61
C ASP A 148 22.80 -24.10 -7.57
N LEU A 149 21.58 -24.41 -7.10
CA LEU A 149 21.36 -25.49 -6.12
C LEU A 149 21.41 -26.89 -6.72
N GLU A 150 21.26 -27.02 -8.04
CA GLU A 150 21.38 -28.30 -8.74
C GLU A 150 22.83 -28.59 -9.20
N GLU A 151 23.66 -27.56 -9.41
CA GLU A 151 25.03 -27.74 -9.91
C GLU A 151 26.01 -28.23 -8.82
N ASP A 152 25.81 -27.84 -7.56
CA ASP A 152 26.68 -28.24 -6.42
C ASP A 152 26.45 -29.69 -5.92
N GLY A 153 25.50 -30.42 -6.52
CA GLY A 153 25.03 -31.73 -6.04
C GLY A 153 25.61 -32.96 -6.76
N TRP A 154 26.50 -32.81 -7.72
CA TRP A 154 26.96 -33.92 -8.59
C TRP A 154 28.48 -33.96 -8.79
N ASP A 155 29.25 -34.15 -7.72
CA ASP A 155 30.65 -34.60 -7.77
C ASP A 155 30.86 -35.94 -7.01
N GLU A 156 29.81 -36.75 -6.86
CA GLU A 156 29.93 -38.11 -6.29
C GLU A 156 30.15 -39.15 -7.39
N ASN A 157 31.21 -38.99 -8.19
CA ASN A 157 31.81 -40.11 -8.94
C ASN A 157 33.25 -39.86 -9.39
N SER A 158 34.07 -39.21 -8.57
CA SER A 158 35.53 -39.24 -8.73
C SER A 158 36.16 -39.81 -7.46
N GLU A 159 37.07 -40.76 -7.65
CA GLU A 159 37.90 -41.42 -6.62
C GLU A 159 37.36 -42.72 -5.99
N GLU A 160 37.22 -43.78 -6.81
CA GLU A 160 37.69 -45.12 -6.43
C GLU A 160 38.38 -45.78 -7.66
N GLU A 161 39.68 -45.46 -7.84
CA GLU A 161 40.65 -46.26 -8.60
C GLU A 161 41.58 -47.03 -7.64
#